data_AF-A0A519KUT8-F1
#
_entry.id   AF-A0A519KUT8-F1
#
_cell.length_a   1.000
_cell.length_b   1.000
_cell.length_c   1.000
_cell.angle_alpha   90.00
_cell.angle_beta   90.00
_cell.angle_gamma   90.00
#
_symmetry.space_group_name_H-M   'P 1'
#
loop_
_entity.id
_entity.type
_entity.pdbx_description
1 polymer ?
#
loop_
_entity_poly.entity_id
_entity_poly.type
_entity_poly.pdbx_seq_one_letter_code
_entity_poly.pdbx_strand_id
1 'polypeptide(L)'
;NRTWCARLPALMALFPDARVICCVRSVAWVMDSIERLIQLHPFQESRLFDSDSERSTVFTRVDALTKNDRFVGFAWSALKEAVYGPHADRLLIVDFDLLTAAPEKVLRLIYQFVGEPWFEHDFHNVVFDAPDFDQQLGLPGLHRVRPKVSPIRRQPILPPDVFARLDSLSFWRDLGDSRANTITIKNDAPGSTVTDGKQTP
;
A
#
# COMPACT_ATOMS: atom_id res chain seq x y z
N ASN A 1 7.06 -8.45 -0.91
CA ASN A 1 6.76 -9.16 -2.17
C ASN A 1 5.27 -9.03 -2.47
N ARG A 2 4.89 -8.40 -3.59
CA ARG A 2 3.50 -8.08 -3.97
C ARG A 2 2.79 -9.19 -4.77
N THR A 3 3.54 -10.19 -5.22
CA THR A 3 3.05 -11.27 -6.09
C THR A 3 2.16 -12.27 -5.34
N TRP A 4 2.20 -12.30 -4.01
CA TRP A 4 1.38 -13.22 -3.22
C TRP A 4 -0.12 -13.01 -3.42
N CYS A 5 -0.58 -11.78 -3.63
CA CYS A 5 -1.98 -11.50 -3.91
C CYS A 5 -2.44 -12.16 -5.22
N ALA A 6 -1.64 -12.05 -6.29
CA ALA A 6 -1.92 -12.72 -7.58
C ALA A 6 -1.78 -14.25 -7.53
N ARG A 7 -1.17 -14.79 -6.47
CA ARG A 7 -0.98 -16.24 -6.27
C ARG A 7 -1.83 -16.78 -5.13
N LEU A 8 -2.82 -16.02 -4.67
CA LEU A 8 -3.60 -16.39 -3.49
C LEU A 8 -4.29 -17.77 -3.64
N PRO A 9 -4.90 -18.14 -4.78
CA PRO A 9 -5.47 -19.48 -4.94
C PRO A 9 -4.43 -20.60 -4.80
N ALA A 10 -3.24 -20.44 -5.40
CA ALA A 10 -2.16 -21.42 -5.28
C ALA A 10 -1.61 -21.49 -3.85
N LEU A 11 -1.51 -20.34 -3.16
CA LEU A 11 -1.13 -20.28 -1.76
C LEU A 11 -2.12 -21.05 -0.88
N MET A 12 -3.42 -20.88 -1.11
CA MET A 12 -4.47 -21.59 -0.35
C MET A 12 -4.51 -23.09 -0.65
N ALA A 13 -4.17 -23.51 -1.87
CA ALA A 13 -4.06 -24.93 -2.21
C ALA A 13 -2.90 -25.62 -1.46
N LEU A 14 -1.78 -24.92 -1.25
CA LEU A 14 -0.59 -25.46 -0.59
C LEU A 14 -0.65 -25.30 0.94
N PHE A 15 -1.16 -24.17 1.40
CA PHE A 15 -1.21 -23.78 2.80
C PHE A 15 -2.59 -23.18 3.11
N PRO A 16 -3.62 -24.02 3.33
CA PRO A 16 -4.99 -23.57 3.53
C PRO A 16 -5.19 -22.61 4.70
N ASP A 17 -4.28 -22.63 5.68
CA ASP A 17 -4.31 -21.76 6.86
C ASP A 17 -3.48 -20.49 6.72
N ALA A 18 -2.78 -20.31 5.60
CA ALA A 18 -1.97 -19.13 5.38
C ALA A 18 -2.82 -17.85 5.39
N ARG A 19 -2.20 -16.77 5.89
CA ARG A 19 -2.76 -15.43 5.97
C ARG A 19 -1.82 -14.47 5.27
N VAL A 20 -2.36 -13.46 4.59
CA VAL A 20 -1.56 -12.48 3.83
C VAL A 20 -1.84 -11.09 4.37
N ILE A 21 -0.78 -10.41 4.83
CA ILE A 21 -0.84 -9.03 5.32
C ILE A 21 -0.45 -8.10 4.18
N CYS A 22 -1.36 -7.22 3.80
CA CYS A 22 -1.22 -6.25 2.73
C CYS A 22 -1.11 -4.84 3.32
N CYS A 23 0.13 -4.36 3.51
CA CYS A 23 0.34 -2.97 3.89
C CYS A 23 0.11 -2.05 2.68
N VAL A 24 -0.83 -1.12 2.80
CA VAL A 24 -1.28 -0.24 1.72
C VAL A 24 -1.05 1.22 2.10
N ARG A 25 -0.83 2.05 1.09
CA ARG A 25 -0.68 3.50 1.22
C ARG A 25 -1.24 4.15 -0.03
N SER A 26 -1.75 5.38 0.09
CA SER A 26 -2.19 6.18 -1.05
C SER A 26 -1.20 6.07 -2.22
N VAL A 27 -1.72 5.72 -3.40
CA VAL A 27 -0.89 5.56 -4.59
C VAL A 27 -0.16 6.86 -4.94
N ALA A 28 -0.77 8.01 -4.64
CA ALA A 28 -0.15 9.32 -4.78
C ALA A 28 1.09 9.46 -3.90
N TRP A 29 1.02 9.04 -2.64
CA TRP A 29 2.16 9.09 -1.72
C TRP A 29 3.26 8.06 -2.05
N VAL A 30 2.89 6.89 -2.58
CA VAL A 30 3.85 5.92 -3.12
C VAL A 30 4.61 6.54 -4.29
N MET A 31 3.89 7.12 -5.24
CA MET A 31 4.48 7.74 -6.42
C MET A 31 5.34 8.96 -6.09
N ASP A 32 4.89 9.82 -5.16
CA ASP A 32 5.66 10.95 -4.63
C ASP A 32 6.98 10.50 -3.99
N SER A 33 6.99 9.33 -3.32
CA SER A 33 8.19 8.77 -2.73
C SER A 33 9.19 8.29 -3.78
N ILE A 34 8.73 7.65 -4.85
CA ILE A 34 9.57 7.20 -5.96
C ILE A 34 10.14 8.43 -6.69
N GLU A 35 9.32 9.42 -6.99
CA GLU A 35 9.74 10.63 -7.70
C GLU A 35 10.80 11.41 -6.91
N ARG A 36 10.72 11.48 -5.58
CA ARG A 36 11.79 12.08 -4.77
C ARG A 36 13.12 11.35 -4.90
N LEU A 37 13.10 10.03 -4.90
CA LEU A 37 14.32 9.24 -5.08
C LEU A 37 14.93 9.49 -6.45
N ILE A 38 14.10 9.59 -7.49
CA ILE A 38 14.54 9.94 -8.84
C ILE A 38 15.20 11.33 -8.86
N GLN A 39 14.59 12.34 -8.21
CA GLN A 39 15.16 13.69 -8.13
C GLN A 39 16.45 13.76 -7.31
N LEU A 40 16.63 12.89 -6.30
CA LEU A 40 17.86 12.79 -5.52
C LEU A 40 19.02 12.16 -6.31
N HIS A 41 18.71 11.38 -7.35
CA HIS A 41 19.70 10.65 -8.16
C HIS A 41 19.57 10.99 -9.66
N PRO A 42 19.76 12.27 -10.06
CA PRO A 42 19.47 12.73 -11.42
C PRO A 42 20.34 12.11 -12.52
N PHE A 43 21.50 11.54 -12.15
CA PHE A 43 22.43 10.89 -13.08
C PHE A 43 22.28 9.36 -13.12
N GLN A 44 21.31 8.81 -12.38
CA GLN A 44 21.10 7.38 -12.31
C GLN A 44 19.86 6.99 -13.09
N GLU A 45 20.05 6.13 -14.09
CA GLU A 45 18.94 5.58 -14.83
C GLU A 45 18.29 4.43 -14.06
N SER A 46 17.05 4.65 -13.63
CA SER A 46 16.27 3.59 -13.00
C SER A 46 15.78 2.58 -14.04
N ARG A 47 15.86 1.30 -13.67
CA ARG A 47 15.29 0.16 -14.42
C ARG A 47 13.77 0.03 -14.24
N LEU A 48 13.13 0.95 -13.51
CA LEU A 48 11.67 1.01 -13.44
C LEU A 48 11.03 1.49 -14.76
N PHE A 49 11.81 2.12 -15.63
CA PHE A 49 11.37 2.67 -16.91
C PHE A 49 12.10 1.95 -18.04
N ASP A 50 11.41 1.68 -19.14
CA ASP A 50 11.96 0.89 -20.25
C ASP A 50 12.53 1.77 -21.37
N SER A 51 12.20 3.06 -21.39
CA SER A 51 12.63 3.99 -22.44
C SER A 51 12.82 5.41 -21.93
N ASP A 52 13.56 6.22 -22.69
CA ASP A 52 13.79 7.62 -22.37
C ASP A 52 12.49 8.44 -22.42
N SER A 53 11.55 8.03 -23.26
CA SER A 53 10.20 8.61 -23.30
C SER A 53 9.49 8.45 -21.95
N GLU A 54 9.55 7.25 -21.35
CA GLU A 54 8.98 7.02 -20.01
C GLU A 54 9.69 7.87 -18.95
N ARG A 55 11.01 8.06 -19.07
CA ARG A 55 11.81 8.86 -18.11
C ARG A 55 11.65 10.37 -18.26
N SER A 56 11.09 10.86 -19.37
CA SER A 56 11.17 12.27 -19.76
C SER A 56 10.60 13.27 -18.75
N THR A 57 9.39 13.03 -18.26
CA THR A 57 8.68 13.95 -17.35
C THR A 57 8.06 13.20 -16.18
N VAL A 58 7.67 13.92 -15.13
CA VAL A 58 6.91 13.31 -14.02
C VAL A 58 5.64 12.65 -14.52
N PHE A 59 4.98 13.20 -15.54
CA PHE A 59 3.76 12.65 -16.12
C PHE A 59 4.00 11.30 -16.80
N THR A 60 5.01 11.21 -17.67
CA THR A 60 5.35 9.96 -18.36
C THR A 60 5.83 8.88 -17.39
N ARG A 61 6.57 9.27 -16.34
CA ARG A 61 7.03 8.35 -15.30
C ARG A 61 5.85 7.78 -14.49
N VAL A 62 4.94 8.65 -14.06
CA VAL A 62 3.71 8.25 -13.35
C VAL A 62 2.88 7.32 -14.21
N ASP A 63 2.64 7.68 -15.47
CA ASP A 63 1.84 6.87 -16.39
C ASP A 63 2.52 5.51 -16.65
N ALA A 64 3.83 5.48 -16.85
CA ALA A 64 4.58 4.24 -17.02
C ALA A 64 4.44 3.31 -15.81
N LEU A 65 4.60 3.82 -14.58
CA LEU A 65 4.58 2.97 -13.38
C LEU A 65 3.18 2.47 -13.00
N THR A 66 2.13 3.18 -13.42
CA THR A 66 0.74 2.85 -13.11
C THR A 66 0.08 1.88 -14.09
N LYS A 67 0.70 1.60 -15.25
CA LYS A 67 0.27 0.52 -16.16
C LYS A 67 0.16 -0.82 -15.42
N ASN A 68 -0.85 -1.64 -15.77
CA ASN A 68 -1.26 -2.84 -15.03
C ASN A 68 -0.17 -3.93 -14.87
N ASP A 69 0.82 -3.95 -15.75
CA ASP A 69 1.95 -4.89 -15.75
C ASP A 69 3.23 -4.26 -15.17
N ARG A 70 3.17 -3.00 -14.74
CA ARG A 70 4.32 -2.22 -14.27
C ARG A 70 4.35 -2.13 -12.74
N PHE A 71 5.42 -1.52 -12.21
CA PHE A 71 5.81 -1.63 -10.81
C PHE A 71 4.66 -1.38 -9.81
N VAL A 72 3.89 -0.30 -9.99
CA VAL A 72 2.76 0.05 -9.13
C VAL A 72 1.46 -0.58 -9.61
N GLY A 73 1.19 -0.53 -10.92
CA GLY A 73 -0.07 -1.04 -11.47
C GLY A 73 -0.26 -2.55 -11.30
N PHE A 74 0.81 -3.35 -11.37
CA PHE A 74 0.76 -4.78 -11.06
C PHE A 74 0.43 -5.03 -9.60
N ALA A 75 1.07 -4.29 -8.68
CA ALA A 75 0.81 -4.40 -7.25
C ALA A 75 -0.66 -4.11 -6.94
N TRP A 76 -1.17 -3.04 -7.55
CA TRP A 76 -2.54 -2.58 -7.38
C TRP A 76 -3.54 -3.60 -7.94
N SER A 77 -3.30 -4.09 -9.16
CA SER A 77 -4.16 -5.07 -9.83
C SER A 77 -4.21 -6.39 -9.08
N ALA A 78 -3.05 -6.91 -8.68
CA ALA A 78 -2.94 -8.14 -7.90
C ALA A 78 -3.65 -8.04 -6.54
N LEU A 79 -3.50 -6.90 -5.84
CA LEU A 79 -4.22 -6.68 -4.59
C LEU A 79 -5.73 -6.64 -4.83
N LYS A 80 -6.18 -5.91 -5.85
CA LYS A 80 -7.60 -5.79 -6.17
C LYS A 80 -8.23 -7.14 -6.50
N GLU A 81 -7.55 -7.95 -7.32
CA GLU A 81 -7.96 -9.33 -7.61
C GLU A 81 -8.13 -10.16 -6.34
N ALA A 82 -7.14 -10.11 -5.44
CA ALA A 82 -7.17 -10.88 -4.20
C ALA A 82 -8.31 -10.42 -3.25
N VAL A 83 -8.52 -9.11 -3.14
CA VAL A 83 -9.53 -8.50 -2.26
C VAL A 83 -10.96 -8.83 -2.69
N TYR A 84 -11.22 -8.97 -3.98
CA TYR A 84 -12.54 -9.37 -4.50
C TYR A 84 -12.62 -10.86 -4.87
N GLY A 85 -11.57 -11.63 -4.54
CA GLY A 85 -11.45 -13.04 -4.87
C GLY A 85 -12.12 -13.98 -3.85
N PRO A 86 -12.11 -15.29 -4.14
CA PRO A 86 -12.73 -16.31 -3.27
C PRO A 86 -12.04 -16.46 -1.91
N HIS A 87 -10.80 -16.01 -1.77
CA HIS A 87 -9.99 -16.14 -0.55
C HIS A 87 -9.76 -14.80 0.16
N ALA A 88 -10.60 -13.78 -0.10
CA ALA A 88 -10.47 -12.46 0.48
C ALA A 88 -10.42 -12.47 2.03
N ASP A 89 -11.12 -13.41 2.68
CA ASP A 89 -11.11 -13.63 4.13
C ASP A 89 -9.72 -13.93 4.72
N ARG A 90 -8.77 -14.32 3.87
CA ARG A 90 -7.38 -14.62 4.24
C ARG A 90 -6.46 -13.40 4.20
N LEU A 91 -6.99 -12.26 3.78
CA LEU A 91 -6.27 -11.00 3.70
C LEU A 91 -6.52 -10.13 4.93
N LEU A 92 -5.45 -9.44 5.36
CA LEU A 92 -5.53 -8.27 6.23
C LEU A 92 -4.92 -7.07 5.51
N ILE A 93 -5.73 -6.06 5.22
CA ILE A 93 -5.27 -4.79 4.68
C ILE A 93 -4.90 -3.86 5.84
N VAL A 94 -3.67 -3.36 5.84
CA VAL A 94 -3.14 -2.49 6.90
C VAL A 94 -2.80 -1.13 6.29
N ASP A 95 -3.48 -0.08 6.74
CA ASP A 95 -3.16 1.27 6.31
C ASP A 95 -1.82 1.74 6.90
N PHE A 96 -0.90 2.14 6.03
CA PHE A 96 0.43 2.61 6.41
C PHE A 96 0.40 3.84 7.33
N ASP A 97 -0.54 4.76 7.12
CA ASP A 97 -0.61 5.97 7.92
C ASP A 97 -1.10 5.64 9.34
N LEU A 98 -2.02 4.66 9.49
CA LEU A 98 -2.37 4.11 10.81
C LEU A 98 -1.22 3.35 11.47
N LEU A 99 -0.53 2.49 10.71
CA LEU A 99 0.62 1.73 11.21
C LEU A 99 1.71 2.66 11.73
N THR A 100 2.00 3.75 11.02
CA THR A 100 3.05 4.70 11.45
C THR A 100 2.59 5.61 12.58
N ALA A 101 1.29 5.95 12.67
CA ALA A 101 0.75 6.79 13.74
C ALA A 101 0.57 6.05 15.07
N ALA A 102 0.21 4.76 15.03
CA ALA A 102 -0.08 3.95 16.22
C ALA A 102 0.47 2.50 16.08
N PRO A 103 1.80 2.32 15.96
CA PRO A 103 2.40 1.06 15.55
C PRO A 103 2.11 -0.10 16.49
N GLU A 104 2.15 0.11 17.81
CA GLU A 104 1.83 -0.94 18.78
C GLU A 104 0.38 -1.43 18.65
N LYS A 105 -0.58 -0.51 18.53
CA LYS A 105 -2.00 -0.86 18.40
C LYS A 105 -2.26 -1.65 17.12
N VAL A 106 -1.69 -1.19 16.00
CA VAL A 106 -1.85 -1.87 14.70
C VAL A 106 -1.16 -3.23 14.71
N LEU A 107 0.04 -3.36 15.27
CA LEU A 107 0.68 -4.67 15.41
C LEU A 107 -0.14 -5.61 16.28
N ARG A 108 -0.69 -5.17 17.42
CA ARG A 108 -1.55 -6.03 18.25
C ARG A 108 -2.73 -6.61 17.47
N LEU A 109 -3.36 -5.82 16.60
CA LEU A 109 -4.42 -6.29 15.71
C LEU A 109 -3.90 -7.27 14.65
N ILE A 110 -2.69 -7.04 14.12
CA ILE A 110 -2.02 -7.99 13.22
C ILE A 110 -1.77 -9.33 13.95
N TYR A 111 -1.27 -9.31 15.18
CA TYR A 111 -1.07 -10.52 16.00
C TYR A 111 -2.38 -11.28 16.25
N GLN A 112 -3.46 -10.56 16.57
CA GLN A 112 -4.80 -11.17 16.67
C GLN A 112 -5.23 -11.78 15.34
N PHE A 113 -5.03 -11.06 14.23
CA PHE A 113 -5.35 -11.56 12.90
C PHE A 113 -4.50 -12.76 12.51
N VAL A 114 -3.25 -12.91 12.93
CA VAL A 114 -2.43 -14.09 12.64
C VAL A 114 -2.55 -15.21 13.68
N GLY A 115 -3.12 -14.92 14.85
CA GLY A 115 -3.29 -15.90 15.93
C GLY A 115 -2.00 -16.22 16.69
N GLU A 116 -1.01 -15.33 16.65
CA GLU A 116 0.31 -15.53 17.28
C GLU A 116 0.41 -14.78 18.62
N PRO A 117 1.26 -15.24 19.56
CA PRO A 117 1.49 -14.55 20.82
C PRO A 117 2.28 -13.24 20.61
N TRP A 118 1.99 -12.22 21.41
CA TRP A 118 2.68 -10.93 21.34
C TRP A 118 4.18 -11.07 21.62
N PHE A 119 4.98 -10.47 20.75
CA PHE A 119 6.41 -10.22 20.96
C PHE A 119 6.61 -8.73 21.22
N GLU A 120 7.52 -8.37 22.12
CA GLU A 120 7.82 -6.96 22.41
C GLU A 120 8.64 -6.32 21.28
N HIS A 121 8.08 -5.27 20.67
CA HIS A 121 8.69 -4.57 19.54
C HIS A 121 9.29 -3.23 19.95
N ASP A 122 10.50 -2.94 19.50
CA ASP A 122 11.10 -1.60 19.62
C ASP A 122 10.83 -0.76 18.37
N PHE A 123 9.83 0.12 18.46
CA PHE A 123 9.45 1.04 17.38
C PHE A 123 10.41 2.22 17.18
N HIS A 124 11.42 2.37 18.03
CA HIS A 124 12.39 3.47 17.98
C HIS A 124 13.73 3.03 17.38
N ASN A 125 13.94 1.73 17.18
CA ASN A 125 15.19 1.17 16.70
C ASN A 125 14.99 0.08 15.62
N VAL A 126 14.20 0.40 14.59
CA VAL A 126 14.01 -0.48 13.44
C VAL A 126 15.20 -0.36 12.48
N VAL A 127 15.81 -1.51 12.15
CA VAL A 127 16.94 -1.56 11.23
C VAL A 127 16.56 -2.43 10.04
N PHE A 128 16.47 -1.81 8.87
CA PHE A 128 16.31 -2.51 7.61
C PHE A 128 16.85 -1.67 6.45
N ASP A 129 17.60 -2.31 5.57
CA ASP A 129 18.11 -1.75 4.32
C ASP A 129 18.33 -2.88 3.30
N ALA A 130 18.29 -2.56 2.01
CA ALA A 130 18.54 -3.53 0.93
C ALA A 130 19.33 -2.88 -0.23
N PRO A 131 20.56 -2.40 0.03
CA PRO A 131 21.32 -1.57 -0.92
C PRO A 131 21.61 -2.29 -2.24
N ASP A 132 21.95 -3.57 -2.21
CA ASP A 132 22.26 -4.35 -3.43
C ASP A 132 21.04 -4.46 -4.35
N PHE A 133 19.85 -4.63 -3.77
CA PHE A 133 18.59 -4.70 -4.52
C PHE A 133 18.24 -3.35 -5.13
N ASP A 134 18.41 -2.27 -4.36
CA ASP A 134 18.15 -0.90 -4.78
C ASP A 134 19.07 -0.47 -5.92
N GLN A 135 20.35 -0.85 -5.83
CA GLN A 135 21.34 -0.56 -6.86
C GLN A 135 20.99 -1.28 -8.17
N GLN A 136 20.52 -2.52 -8.11
CA GLN A 136 20.05 -3.26 -9.29
C GLN A 136 18.85 -2.60 -9.97
N LEU A 137 18.01 -1.87 -9.23
CA LEU A 137 16.88 -1.11 -9.77
C LEU A 137 17.25 0.32 -10.21
N GLY A 138 18.47 0.78 -9.90
CA GLY A 138 18.88 2.16 -10.16
C GLY A 138 18.19 3.19 -9.26
N LEU A 139 17.76 2.80 -8.05
CA LEU A 139 17.07 3.65 -7.08
C LEU A 139 17.61 3.43 -5.66
N PRO A 140 18.83 3.89 -5.35
CA PRO A 140 19.44 3.71 -4.04
C PRO A 140 18.56 4.30 -2.93
N GLY A 141 18.38 3.54 -1.85
CA GLY A 141 17.60 3.96 -0.68
C GLY A 141 16.09 3.73 -0.80
N LEU A 142 15.61 3.08 -1.85
CA LEU A 142 14.21 2.68 -2.03
C LEU A 142 13.70 1.79 -0.89
N HIS A 143 14.55 0.92 -0.33
CA HIS A 143 14.20 0.03 0.79
C HIS A 143 14.75 0.49 2.14
N ARG A 144 15.35 1.68 2.22
CA ARG A 144 15.90 2.20 3.47
C ARG A 144 14.79 2.61 4.44
N VAL A 145 14.80 2.03 5.63
CA VAL A 145 13.84 2.35 6.71
C VAL A 145 14.47 3.31 7.71
N ARG A 146 13.66 4.22 8.28
CA ARG A 146 14.09 5.11 9.37
C ARG A 146 14.03 4.34 10.70
N PRO A 147 14.96 4.59 11.65
CA PRO A 147 14.96 3.89 12.94
C PRO A 147 13.64 3.98 13.71
N LYS A 148 13.01 5.16 13.70
CA LYS A 148 11.75 5.39 14.39
C LYS A 148 10.54 5.24 13.45
N VAL A 149 9.63 4.35 13.80
CA VAL A 149 8.31 4.23 13.18
C VAL A 149 7.47 5.43 13.60
N SER A 150 7.24 6.35 12.66
CA SER A 150 6.46 7.56 12.90
C SER A 150 5.97 8.16 11.57
N PRO A 151 4.87 8.93 11.58
CA PRO A 151 4.38 9.57 10.37
C PRO A 151 5.38 10.60 9.84
N ILE A 152 5.46 10.71 8.52
CA ILE A 152 6.29 11.74 7.87
C ILE A 152 5.37 12.81 7.29
N ARG A 153 5.40 14.01 7.89
CA ARG A 153 4.73 15.19 7.33
C ARG A 153 5.65 15.83 6.29
N ARG A 154 5.21 15.88 5.04
CA ARG A 154 5.91 16.54 3.94
C ARG A 154 4.91 17.11 2.94
N GLN A 155 5.31 18.16 2.22
CA GLN A 155 4.53 18.65 1.08
C GLN A 155 4.78 17.77 -0.14
N PRO A 156 3.75 17.37 -0.91
CA PRO A 156 3.94 16.59 -2.12
C PRO A 156 4.73 17.38 -3.17
N ILE A 157 5.52 16.68 -3.98
CA ILE A 157 6.23 17.24 -5.14
C ILE A 157 5.53 16.93 -6.47
N LEU A 158 4.58 15.99 -6.45
CA LEU A 158 3.75 15.72 -7.61
C LEU A 158 2.81 16.91 -7.89
N PRO A 159 2.52 17.22 -9.16
CA PRO A 159 1.48 18.19 -9.52
C PRO A 159 0.14 17.87 -8.85
N PRO A 160 -0.65 18.87 -8.40
CA PRO A 160 -1.87 18.63 -7.64
C PRO A 160 -2.92 17.75 -8.34
N ASP A 161 -3.08 17.93 -9.64
CA ASP A 161 -3.97 17.14 -10.50
C ASP A 161 -3.53 15.66 -10.58
N VAL A 162 -2.23 15.43 -10.76
CA VAL A 162 -1.64 14.08 -10.77
C VAL A 162 -1.81 13.42 -9.40
N PHE A 163 -1.55 14.16 -8.32
CA PHE A 163 -1.70 13.66 -6.96
C PHE A 163 -3.15 13.24 -6.68
N ALA A 164 -4.13 14.11 -6.97
CA ALA A 164 -5.54 13.83 -6.77
C ALA A 164 -6.01 12.61 -7.58
N ARG A 165 -5.60 12.51 -8.85
CA ARG A 165 -5.87 11.34 -9.71
C ARG A 165 -5.35 10.05 -9.08
N LEU A 166 -4.09 10.03 -8.64
CA LEU A 166 -3.50 8.83 -8.03
C LEU A 166 -4.13 8.49 -6.67
N ASP A 167 -4.47 9.47 -5.84
CA ASP A 167 -5.06 9.21 -4.53
C ASP A 167 -6.42 8.51 -4.65
N SER A 168 -7.19 8.81 -5.70
CA SER A 168 -8.45 8.13 -6.01
C SER A 168 -8.33 6.63 -6.30
N LEU A 169 -7.11 6.13 -6.57
CA LEU A 169 -6.85 4.70 -6.76
C LEU A 169 -6.83 3.91 -5.44
N SER A 170 -6.94 4.58 -4.29
CA SER A 170 -6.93 3.98 -2.96
C SER A 170 -8.24 3.25 -2.61
N PHE A 171 -8.61 2.26 -3.42
CA PHE A 171 -9.92 1.58 -3.33
C PHE A 171 -10.16 0.89 -1.98
N TRP A 172 -9.12 0.56 -1.21
CA TRP A 172 -9.25 -0.04 0.12
C TRP A 172 -9.89 0.86 1.20
N ARG A 173 -10.20 2.13 0.85
CA ARG A 173 -11.01 3.02 1.70
C ARG A 173 -12.50 2.65 1.68
N ASP A 174 -12.97 1.96 0.64
CA ASP A 174 -14.32 1.43 0.51
C ASP A 174 -14.29 0.10 -0.25
N LEU A 175 -14.50 -0.99 0.48
CA LEU A 175 -14.41 -2.33 -0.06
C LEU A 175 -15.75 -2.95 -0.45
N GLY A 176 -16.88 -2.26 -0.24
CA GLY A 176 -18.21 -2.84 -0.41
C GLY A 176 -18.34 -4.19 0.30
N ASP A 177 -18.75 -5.23 -0.44
CA ASP A 177 -19.01 -6.58 0.08
C ASP A 177 -17.78 -7.49 0.17
N SER A 178 -16.56 -6.95 0.08
CA SER A 178 -15.34 -7.77 0.25
C SER A 178 -15.30 -8.42 1.64
N ARG A 179 -14.81 -9.66 1.69
CA ARG A 179 -14.55 -10.39 2.95
C ARG A 179 -13.17 -10.10 3.55
N ALA A 180 -12.39 -9.19 2.96
CA ALA A 180 -11.06 -8.86 3.47
C ALA A 180 -11.12 -8.18 4.83
N ASN A 181 -10.21 -8.56 5.73
CA ASN A 181 -10.05 -7.90 7.02
C ASN A 181 -9.32 -6.58 6.82
N THR A 182 -9.67 -5.54 7.57
CA THR A 182 -9.06 -4.21 7.40
C THR A 182 -8.69 -3.56 8.73
N ILE A 183 -7.55 -2.87 8.72
CA ILE A 183 -7.15 -1.85 9.69
C ILE A 183 -6.95 -0.59 8.86
N THR A 184 -8.05 0.05 8.47
CA THR A 184 -8.08 1.23 7.61
C THR A 184 -8.92 2.33 8.25
N ILE A 185 -8.71 3.57 7.80
CA ILE A 185 -9.61 4.67 8.15
C ILE A 185 -10.89 4.46 7.33
N LYS A 186 -12.00 4.16 8.00
CA LYS A 186 -13.32 4.21 7.35
C LYS A 186 -13.64 5.67 7.08
N ASN A 187 -13.85 6.01 5.81
CA ASN A 187 -14.56 7.24 5.49
C ASN A 187 -16.05 6.92 5.70
N ASP A 188 -16.65 7.42 6.77
CA ASP A 188 -18.11 7.42 6.87
C ASP A 188 -18.64 8.26 5.70
N ALA A 189 -19.20 7.60 4.68
CA ALA A 189 -19.94 8.30 3.65
C ALA A 189 -21.16 8.97 4.33
N PRO A 190 -21.44 10.27 4.07
CA PRO A 190 -22.64 10.90 4.58
C PRO A 190 -23.85 10.32 3.83
N GLY A 191 -24.48 9.28 4.40
CA GLY A 191 -25.55 8.59 3.68
C GLY A 191 -26.17 7.37 4.35
N SER A 192 -26.28 7.34 5.68
CA SER A 192 -27.24 6.45 6.35
C SER A 192 -28.29 7.30 7.04
N THR A 193 -29.26 7.79 6.28
CA THR A 193 -30.50 8.32 6.84
C THR A 193 -31.16 7.23 7.66
N VAL A 194 -31.16 7.41 8.97
CA VAL A 194 -32.03 6.70 9.90
C VAL A 194 -33.46 6.91 9.40
N THR A 195 -34.11 5.85 8.95
CA THR A 195 -35.55 5.84 8.73
C THR A 195 -36.21 5.94 10.10
N ASP A 196 -36.59 7.16 10.50
CA ASP A 196 -37.48 7.39 11.63
C ASP A 196 -38.82 6.72 11.32
N GLY A 197 -39.07 5.60 11.99
CA GLY A 197 -40.38 4.97 12.03
C GLY A 197 -41.37 5.89 12.73
N LYS A 198 -42.18 6.62 11.95
CA LYS A 198 -43.39 7.25 12.46
C LYS A 198 -44.35 6.16 12.96
N GLN A 199 -44.54 6.12 14.27
CA GLN A 199 -45.76 5.58 14.88
C GLN A 199 -46.92 6.50 14.53
N THR A 200 -47.93 5.97 13.85
CA THR A 200 -49.27 6.58 13.75
C THR A 200 -50.13 6.07 14.91
N PRO A 201 -51.10 6.89 15.40
CA PRO A 201 -51.84 6.64 16.65
C PRO A 201 -52.85 5.51 16.55
#